data_AF-A0A8G2FAM6-F1
#
_entry.id   AF-A0A8G2FAM6-F1
#
_cell.length_a   1.000
_cell.length_b   1.000
_cell.length_c   1.000
_cell.angle_alpha   90.00
_cell.angle_beta   90.00
_cell.angle_gamma   90.00
#
_symmetry.space_group_name_H-M   'P 1'
#
loop_
_entity.id
_entity.type
_entity.pdbx_description
1 polymer ?
#
loop_
_entity_poly.entity_id
_entity_poly.type
_entity_poly.pdbx_seq_one_letter_code
_entity_poly.pdbx_strand_id
1 'polypeptide(L)'
;MSGFYNRDLAFKYIKETIDDGLSKMGDIKLDNSICDSWITYSQKILELTTKDYNPSILLNYLRIIASFGISTNPHQKISTCLEYLIGVLKLL
;
A
#
# COMPACT_ATOMS: atom_id res chain seq x y z
N MET A 1 20.95 9.79 16.37
CA MET A 1 19.62 9.37 16.85
C MET A 1 19.38 7.96 16.37
N SER A 2 19.48 6.97 17.25
CA SER A 2 19.18 5.57 16.94
C SER A 2 17.68 5.44 16.69
N GLY A 3 17.29 5.38 15.41
CA GLY A 3 15.91 5.16 14.98
C GLY A 3 15.49 3.78 15.43
N PHE A 4 14.80 3.69 16.57
CA PHE A 4 14.06 2.49 16.92
C PHE A 4 12.99 2.31 15.85
N TYR A 5 13.24 1.40 14.93
CA TYR A 5 12.23 0.86 14.05
C TYR A 5 11.06 0.38 14.92
N ASN A 6 9.96 1.13 14.91
CA ASN A 6 8.79 0.79 15.68
C ASN A 6 7.91 -0.14 14.84
N ARG A 7 8.25 -1.43 14.91
CA ARG A 7 7.56 -2.53 14.23
C ARG A 7 6.05 -2.50 14.48
N ASP A 8 5.64 -2.22 15.72
CA ASP A 8 4.22 -2.15 16.10
C ASP A 8 3.50 -1.00 15.39
N LEU A 9 4.16 0.15 15.27
CA LEU A 9 3.63 1.31 14.54
C LEU A 9 3.55 1.04 13.03
N ALA A 10 4.56 0.37 12.47
CA ALA A 10 4.55 -0.06 11.07
C ALA A 10 3.41 -1.04 10.80
N PHE A 11 3.26 -2.05 11.64
CA PHE A 11 2.17 -3.03 11.58
C PHE A 11 0.80 -2.33 11.63
N LYS A 12 0.61 -1.42 12.59
CA LYS A 12 -0.63 -0.66 12.73
C LYS A 12 -0.99 0.11 11.46
N TYR A 13 -0.09 0.94 10.95
CA TYR A 13 -0.38 1.77 9.78
C TYR A 13 -0.61 0.96 8.50
N ILE A 14 0.17 -0.10 8.29
CA ILE A 14 -0.02 -0.97 7.12
C ILE A 14 -1.36 -1.70 7.22
N LYS A 15 -1.74 -2.19 8.41
CA LYS A 15 -3.05 -2.81 8.64
C LYS A 15 -4.20 -1.83 8.37
N GLU A 16 -4.13 -0.61 8.90
CA GLU A 16 -5.14 0.43 8.66
C GLU A 16 -5.26 0.76 7.15
N THR A 17 -4.14 0.77 6.44
CA THR A 17 -4.12 0.99 4.97
C THR A 17 -4.79 -0.15 4.21
N ILE A 18 -4.58 -1.40 4.63
CA ILE A 18 -5.24 -2.58 4.08
C ILE A 18 -6.75 -2.52 4.32
N ASP A 19 -7.15 -2.21 5.55
CA ASP A 19 -8.57 -2.10 5.93
C ASP A 19 -9.29 -1.00 5.12
N ASP A 20 -8.67 0.17 4.93
CA ASP A 20 -9.23 1.22 4.07
C ASP A 20 -9.32 0.77 2.60
N GLY A 21 -8.29 0.09 2.08
CA GLY A 21 -8.30 -0.41 0.70
C GLY A 21 -9.37 -1.47 0.44
N LEU A 22 -9.59 -2.37 1.40
CA LEU A 22 -10.70 -3.35 1.36
C LEU A 22 -12.06 -2.63 1.39
N SER A 23 -12.19 -1.57 2.17
CA SER A 23 -13.39 -0.72 2.18
C SER A 23 -13.64 -0.06 0.82
N LYS A 24 -12.60 0.49 0.16
CA LYS A 24 -12.73 1.04 -1.21
C LYS A 24 -13.15 0.00 -2.24
N MET A 25 -12.67 -1.24 -2.12
CA MET A 25 -13.07 -2.34 -3.00
C MET A 25 -14.55 -2.71 -2.86
N GLY A 26 -15.15 -2.47 -1.70
CA GLY A 26 -16.59 -2.66 -1.46
C GLY A 26 -17.46 -1.49 -1.93
N ASP A 27 -16.87 -0.36 -2.33
CA ASP A 27 -17.60 0.83 -2.75
C ASP A 27 -17.97 0.77 -4.23
N ILE A 28 -19.27 0.89 -4.53
CA ILE A 28 -19.84 0.91 -5.88
C ILE A 28 -19.37 2.14 -6.67
N LYS A 29 -18.88 3.17 -5.97
CA LYS A 29 -18.36 4.41 -6.55
C LYS A 29 -16.86 4.38 -6.84
N LEU A 30 -16.20 3.22 -6.70
CA LEU A 30 -14.76 3.13 -6.95
C LEU A 30 -14.44 3.55 -8.40
N ASP A 31 -13.81 4.71 -8.52
CA ASP A 31 -13.33 5.26 -9.78
C ASP A 31 -11.80 5.40 -9.78
N ASN A 32 -11.25 5.87 -10.90
CA ASN A 32 -9.80 6.09 -11.03
C ASN A 32 -9.28 7.12 -10.01
N SER A 33 -10.04 8.17 -9.70
CA SER A 33 -9.60 9.23 -8.78
C SER A 33 -9.46 8.70 -7.35
N ILE A 34 -10.43 7.93 -6.87
CA ILE A 34 -10.41 7.30 -5.55
C ILE A 34 -9.27 6.28 -5.50
N CYS A 35 -9.13 5.46 -6.54
CA CYS A 35 -8.05 4.49 -6.65
C CYS A 35 -6.66 5.14 -6.60
N ASP A 36 -6.40 6.14 -7.43
CA ASP A 36 -5.10 6.79 -7.52
C ASP A 36 -4.76 7.55 -6.21
N SER A 37 -5.78 8.12 -5.55
CA SER A 37 -5.63 8.73 -4.22
C SER A 37 -5.23 7.69 -3.16
N TRP A 38 -5.87 6.52 -3.17
CA TRP A 38 -5.54 5.43 -2.23
C TRP A 38 -4.16 4.82 -2.51
N ILE A 39 -3.77 4.66 -3.77
CA ILE A 39 -2.43 4.20 -4.15
C ILE A 39 -1.37 5.20 -3.66
N THR A 40 -1.61 6.50 -3.82
CA THR A 40 -0.71 7.55 -3.31
C THR A 40 -0.60 7.51 -1.79
N TYR A 41 -1.74 7.33 -1.10
CA TYR A 41 -1.77 7.21 0.35
C TYR A 41 -0.97 5.99 0.84
N SER A 42 -1.24 4.81 0.27
CA SER A 42 -0.53 3.56 0.64
C SER A 42 0.97 3.62 0.37
N GLN A 43 1.40 4.29 -0.72
CA GLN A 43 2.82 4.55 -0.98
C GLN A 43 3.47 5.34 0.16
N LYS A 44 2.83 6.43 0.61
CA LYS A 44 3.34 7.26 1.71
C LYS A 44 3.43 6.49 3.03
N ILE A 45 2.47 5.58 3.29
CA ILE A 45 2.52 4.72 4.47
C ILE A 45 3.71 3.77 4.40
N LEU A 46 3.96 3.13 3.26
CA LEU A 46 5.15 2.28 3.11
C LEU A 46 6.45 3.09 3.24
N GLU A 47 6.52 4.27 2.65
CA GLU A 47 7.69 5.14 2.83
C GLU A 47 7.91 5.49 4.31
N LEU A 48 6.86 5.89 5.03
CA LEU A 48 6.96 6.20 6.46
C LEU A 48 7.41 5.01 7.31
N THR A 49 6.92 3.82 6.99
CA THR A 49 7.05 2.63 7.84
C THR A 49 8.23 1.74 7.50
N THR A 50 8.75 1.80 6.26
CA THR A 50 9.80 0.87 5.80
C THR A 50 11.09 1.53 5.35
N LYS A 51 11.15 2.86 5.15
CA LYS A 51 12.35 3.54 4.62
C LYS A 51 13.63 3.28 5.44
N ASP A 52 13.53 3.18 6.76
CA ASP A 52 14.69 3.07 7.66
C ASP A 52 15.01 1.61 8.01
N TYR A 53 14.13 0.67 7.66
CA TYR A 53 14.26 -0.76 7.99
C TYR A 53 14.50 -1.63 6.75
N ASN A 54 13.65 -1.50 5.75
CA ASN A 54 13.75 -2.24 4.50
C ASN A 54 13.20 -1.42 3.32
N PRO A 55 14.04 -0.56 2.70
CA PRO A 55 13.66 0.25 1.55
C PRO A 55 13.15 -0.56 0.35
N SER A 56 13.56 -1.83 0.24
CA SER A 56 13.15 -2.71 -0.87
C SER A 56 11.64 -2.94 -0.90
N ILE A 57 10.96 -2.83 0.26
CA ILE A 57 9.50 -2.94 0.32
C ILE A 57 8.85 -1.82 -0.48
N LEU A 58 9.28 -0.57 -0.28
CA LEU A 58 8.78 0.57 -1.05
C LEU A 58 9.16 0.44 -2.53
N LEU A 59 10.41 0.07 -2.83
CA LEU A 59 10.88 -0.06 -4.23
C LEU A 59 10.08 -1.11 -5.02
N ASN A 60 9.78 -2.25 -4.42
CA ASN A 60 8.97 -3.28 -5.05
C ASN A 60 7.50 -2.84 -5.21
N TYR A 61 6.95 -2.10 -4.25
CA TYR A 61 5.62 -1.51 -4.39
C TYR A 61 5.53 -0.52 -5.56
N LEU A 62 6.54 0.35 -5.70
CA LEU A 62 6.62 1.28 -6.83
C LEU A 62 6.73 0.56 -8.18
N ARG A 63 7.42 -0.58 -8.24
CA ARG A 63 7.47 -1.42 -9.45
C ARG A 63 6.10 -2.01 -9.80
N ILE A 64 5.33 -2.44 -8.81
CA ILE A 64 3.95 -2.91 -9.01
C ILE A 64 3.10 -1.77 -9.59
N ILE A 65 3.13 -0.59 -8.98
CA ILE A 65 2.37 0.57 -9.46
C ILE A 65 2.76 0.94 -10.89
N ALA A 66 4.07 0.96 -11.19
CA ALA A 66 4.59 1.26 -12.53
C ALA A 66 4.21 0.21 -13.59
N SER A 67 3.84 -1.01 -13.17
CA SER A 67 3.39 -2.07 -14.08
C SER A 67 1.94 -1.90 -14.54
N PHE A 68 1.17 -1.01 -13.91
CA PHE A 68 -0.21 -0.76 -14.30
C PHE A 68 -0.29 -0.04 -15.64
N GLY A 69 -1.03 -0.64 -16.58
CA GLY A 69 -1.29 -0.05 -17.89
C GLY A 69 -2.53 0.85 -17.88
N ILE A 70 -2.75 1.55 -19.01
CA ILE A 70 -3.92 2.42 -19.22
C ILE A 70 -5.24 1.64 -19.10
N SER A 71 -5.22 0.33 -19.41
CA SER A 71 -6.39 -0.56 -19.35
C SER A 71 -6.62 -1.21 -17.98
N THR A 72 -5.70 -1.08 -17.02
CA THR A 72 -5.86 -1.69 -15.70
C THR A 72 -6.93 -0.93 -14.92
N ASN A 73 -8.03 -1.59 -14.62
CA ASN A 73 -9.15 -0.93 -13.94
C ASN A 73 -8.86 -0.68 -12.44
N PRO A 74 -9.57 0.26 -11.80
CA PRO A 74 -9.39 0.59 -10.38
C PRO A 74 -9.37 -0.62 -9.44
N HIS A 75 -10.31 -1.55 -9.59
CA HIS A 75 -10.40 -2.74 -8.75
C HIS A 75 -9.15 -3.63 -8.88
N GLN A 76 -8.66 -3.83 -10.11
CA GLN A 76 -7.44 -4.62 -10.34
C GLN A 76 -6.21 -3.97 -9.71
N LYS A 77 -6.07 -2.64 -9.84
CA LYS A 77 -4.97 -1.90 -9.23
C LYS A 77 -4.99 -2.06 -7.70
N ILE A 78 -6.13 -1.77 -7.07
CA ILE A 78 -6.27 -1.89 -5.60
C ILE A 78 -6.05 -3.33 -5.15
N SER A 79 -6.62 -4.33 -5.84
CA SER A 79 -6.42 -5.76 -5.50
C SER A 79 -4.94 -6.14 -5.50
N THR A 80 -4.20 -5.77 -6.55
CA THR A 80 -2.76 -6.09 -6.67
C THR A 80 -1.95 -5.41 -5.55
N CYS A 81 -2.25 -4.14 -5.26
CA CYS A 81 -1.63 -3.40 -4.18
C CYS A 81 -1.95 -4.02 -2.81
N LEU A 82 -3.20 -4.42 -2.57
CA LEU A 82 -3.63 -5.08 -1.33
C LEU A 82 -2.92 -6.42 -1.11
N GLU A 83 -2.83 -7.26 -2.14
CA GLU A 83 -2.10 -8.53 -2.08
C GLU A 83 -0.66 -8.32 -1.62
N TYR A 84 0.01 -7.30 -2.17
CA TYR A 84 1.35 -6.94 -1.76
C TYR A 84 1.42 -6.45 -0.31
N LEU A 85 0.55 -5.52 0.08
CA LEU A 85 0.50 -4.97 1.45
C LEU A 85 0.22 -6.06 2.49
N ILE A 86 -0.69 -6.99 2.21
CA ILE A 86 -0.97 -8.15 3.08
C ILE A 86 0.27 -9.05 3.19
N GLY A 87 1.02 -9.24 2.09
CA GLY A 87 2.31 -9.94 2.11
C GLY A 87 3.32 -9.24 3.02
N VAL A 88 3.44 -7.92 2.92
CA VAL A 88 4.32 -7.11 3.79
C VAL A 88 3.90 -7.24 5.25
N LEU A 89 2.60 -7.11 5.57
CA LEU A 89 2.11 -7.19 6.95
C LEU A 89 2.45 -8.53 7.62
N LYS A 90 2.48 -9.64 6.87
CA LYS A 90 2.87 -10.98 7.37
C LYS A 90 4.36 -11.12 7.67
N LEU A 91 5.19 -10.25 7.09
CA LEU A 91 6.64 -10.20 7.35
C LEU A 91 7.00 -9.27 8.50
N LEU A 92 6.09 -8.36 8.85
CA LEU A 92 6.12 -7.55 10.07
C LEU A 92 5.65 -8.33 11.28
#